data_AF-A0A7L4PJC5-F1
#
_entry.id   AF-A0A7L4PJC5-F1
#
_cell.length_a   1.000
_cell.length_b   1.000
_cell.length_c   1.000
_cell.angle_alpha   90.00
_cell.angle_beta   90.00
_cell.angle_gamma   90.00
#
_symmetry.space_group_name_H-M   'P 1'
#
loop_
_entity.id
_entity.type
_entity.pdbx_description
1 polymer ?
#
loop_
_entity_poly.entity_id
_entity_poly.type
_entity_poly.pdbx_seq_one_letter_code
_entity_poly.pdbx_strand_id
1 'polypeptide(L)'
;MHIEILGAESLGVRSLCCLVEAAGGRIVLDPGVALDEGRDGLVPHPRQVEVCGQVRRRIVEAMAGASDVVLSHYHGDHMPLASPGPHQLGAAQVPALRQARLWCKGPQGLSNLSRRRRESLSQFLGRELPDCEGLTLGIFKFSSSVSHGSSGLGTVMMTRIQDAGEVMVHASDIQLLDRPAVRQIIDWQPDLVVSSGPPLHLQRISSRESELAWNNALCLARSAATVILDHHLLRSQEGEAWLDRLSEKTDGRIMCASDFMGRPRLLLEAWRERLYMSPSMDL
;
A
#
# COMPACT_ATOMS: atom_id res chain seq x y z
N MET A 1 -3.22 -16.62 -10.88
CA MET A 1 -3.54 -15.64 -9.84
C MET A 1 -4.12 -14.39 -10.51
N HIS A 2 -5.22 -13.83 -10.03
CA HIS A 2 -5.75 -12.56 -10.55
C HIS A 2 -5.61 -11.46 -9.50
N ILE A 3 -5.17 -10.27 -9.91
CA ILE A 3 -4.74 -9.20 -9.01
C ILE A 3 -5.41 -7.90 -9.43
N GLU A 4 -6.12 -7.28 -8.50
CA GLU A 4 -6.76 -5.98 -8.68
C GLU A 4 -6.26 -5.01 -7.62
N ILE A 5 -5.77 -3.83 -8.03
CA ILE A 5 -5.45 -2.75 -7.09
C ILE A 5 -6.70 -1.90 -6.88
N LEU A 6 -7.22 -1.94 -5.66
CA LEU A 6 -8.49 -1.30 -5.29
C LEU A 6 -8.30 0.18 -4.97
N GLY A 7 -7.17 0.52 -4.33
CA GLY A 7 -6.82 1.88 -3.94
C GLY A 7 -5.31 2.09 -3.95
N ALA A 8 -4.89 3.24 -4.48
CA ALA A 8 -3.52 3.72 -4.52
C ALA A 8 -3.52 5.23 -4.83
N GLU A 9 -2.39 5.90 -4.64
CA GLU A 9 -2.23 7.32 -4.96
C GLU A 9 -2.50 7.61 -6.43
N SER A 10 -2.06 6.73 -7.34
CA SER A 10 -2.40 6.85 -8.76
C SER A 10 -3.88 6.61 -9.08
N LEU A 11 -4.64 6.09 -8.12
CA LEU A 11 -6.09 5.93 -8.19
C LEU A 11 -6.84 7.01 -7.38
N GLY A 12 -6.13 8.05 -6.92
CA GLY A 12 -6.71 9.25 -6.32
C GLY A 12 -6.84 9.27 -4.80
N VAL A 13 -6.29 8.29 -4.09
CA VAL A 13 -6.42 8.18 -2.62
C VAL A 13 -5.13 7.68 -1.96
N ARG A 14 -4.94 7.93 -0.66
CA ARG A 14 -3.90 7.22 0.10
C ARG A 14 -4.37 5.81 0.38
N SER A 15 -3.73 4.83 -0.23
CA SER A 15 -4.00 3.41 -0.02
C SER A 15 -2.89 2.58 -0.68
N LEU A 16 -2.82 1.30 -0.34
CA LEU A 16 -2.12 0.29 -1.13
C LEU A 16 -2.91 -1.03 -1.13
N CYS A 17 -4.24 -0.90 -1.18
CA CYS A 17 -5.15 -2.03 -1.05
C CYS A 17 -5.18 -2.86 -2.33
N CYS A 18 -4.94 -4.16 -2.19
CA CYS A 18 -4.99 -5.11 -3.30
C CYS A 18 -5.97 -6.23 -2.99
N LEU A 19 -6.74 -6.65 -3.99
CA LEU A 19 -7.48 -7.91 -4.00
C LEU A 19 -6.68 -8.92 -4.84
N VAL A 20 -6.44 -10.08 -4.25
CA VAL A 20 -5.81 -11.21 -4.93
C VAL A 20 -6.78 -12.38 -4.92
N GLU A 21 -7.15 -12.86 -6.10
CA GLU A 21 -7.93 -14.08 -6.28
C GLU A 21 -6.96 -15.21 -6.61
N ALA A 22 -6.87 -16.17 -5.69
CA ALA A 22 -6.08 -17.38 -5.79
C ALA A 22 -7.01 -18.61 -5.70
N ALA A 23 -6.52 -19.80 -6.07
CA ALA A 23 -7.32 -21.03 -6.01
C ALA A 23 -7.94 -21.30 -4.61
N GLY A 24 -7.27 -20.81 -3.55
CA GLY A 24 -7.71 -20.98 -2.15
C GLY A 24 -8.70 -19.92 -1.62
N GLY A 25 -9.05 -18.90 -2.41
CA GLY A 25 -10.01 -17.86 -2.02
C GLY A 25 -9.61 -16.43 -2.40
N ARG A 26 -10.30 -15.47 -1.79
CA ARG A 26 -10.11 -14.03 -1.99
C ARG A 26 -9.31 -13.43 -0.85
N ILE A 27 -8.15 -12.87 -1.18
CA ILE A 27 -7.20 -12.32 -0.24
C ILE A 27 -7.21 -10.80 -0.41
N VAL A 28 -7.52 -10.07 0.66
CA VAL A 28 -7.46 -8.60 0.64
C VAL A 28 -6.26 -8.14 1.46
N LEU A 29 -5.32 -7.48 0.80
CA LEU A 29 -4.13 -6.92 1.40
C LEU A 29 -4.38 -5.43 1.72
N ASP A 30 -4.02 -5.02 2.93
CA ASP A 30 -4.08 -3.65 3.42
C ASP A 30 -5.39 -2.90 3.06
N PRO A 31 -6.57 -3.36 3.54
CA PRO A 31 -7.85 -2.72 3.26
C PRO A 31 -8.01 -1.40 4.03
N GLY A 32 -7.20 -0.41 3.70
CA GLY A 32 -7.31 0.95 4.19
C GLY A 32 -7.48 1.94 3.05
N VAL A 33 -8.00 3.11 3.39
CA VAL A 33 -8.07 4.27 2.51
C VAL A 33 -8.07 5.51 3.38
N ALA A 34 -7.37 6.56 2.96
CA ALA A 34 -7.37 7.84 3.65
C ALA A 34 -7.23 9.02 2.66
N LEU A 35 -7.49 10.22 3.18
CA LEU A 35 -7.05 11.49 2.59
C LEU A 35 -6.25 12.25 3.64
N ASP A 36 -5.32 13.11 3.20
CA ASP A 36 -4.70 14.08 4.12
C ASP A 36 -5.68 15.19 4.45
N GLU A 37 -5.89 15.47 5.73
CA GLU A 37 -6.80 16.52 6.20
C GLU A 37 -6.23 17.95 6.07
N GLY A 38 -4.92 18.11 5.88
CA GLY A 38 -4.26 19.42 5.94
C GLY A 38 -3.06 19.59 5.04
N ARG A 39 -2.94 18.76 3.99
CA ARG A 39 -1.81 18.85 3.05
C ARG A 39 -1.73 20.23 2.42
N ASP A 40 -0.55 20.85 2.57
CA ASP A 40 -0.24 22.20 2.10
C ASP A 40 -1.23 23.26 2.63
N GLY A 41 -1.79 23.02 3.82
CA GLY A 41 -2.80 23.89 4.44
C GLY A 41 -4.20 23.78 3.83
N LEU A 42 -4.41 22.86 2.88
CA LEU A 42 -5.67 22.67 2.17
C LEU A 42 -6.37 21.39 2.64
N VAL A 43 -7.66 21.53 2.98
CA VAL A 43 -8.53 20.38 3.26
C VAL A 43 -8.76 19.57 1.97
N PRO A 44 -9.15 18.28 2.09
CA PRO A 44 -9.50 17.47 0.93
C PRO A 44 -10.47 18.18 -0.02
N HIS A 45 -10.07 18.32 -1.28
CA HIS A 45 -10.95 18.90 -2.30
C HIS A 45 -12.18 17.99 -2.51
N PRO A 46 -13.39 18.52 -2.84
CA PRO A 46 -14.58 17.70 -3.05
C PRO A 46 -14.39 16.51 -4.01
N ARG A 47 -13.61 16.70 -5.09
CA ARG A 47 -13.23 15.61 -6.01
C ARG A 47 -12.44 14.48 -5.33
N GLN A 48 -11.54 14.81 -4.39
CA GLN A 48 -10.82 13.80 -3.59
C GLN A 48 -11.78 13.05 -2.67
N VAL A 49 -12.75 13.77 -2.06
CA VAL A 49 -13.76 13.15 -1.19
C VAL A 49 -14.64 12.18 -1.98
N GLU A 50 -15.06 12.56 -3.19
CA GLU A 50 -15.84 11.69 -4.07
C GLU A 50 -15.09 10.40 -4.44
N VAL A 51 -13.87 10.53 -4.95
CA VAL A 51 -13.03 9.38 -5.34
C VAL A 51 -12.70 8.51 -4.13
N CYS A 52 -12.41 9.10 -2.97
CA CYS A 52 -12.25 8.36 -1.71
C CYS A 52 -13.50 7.55 -1.35
N GLY A 53 -14.69 8.13 -1.51
CA GLY A 53 -15.95 7.41 -1.31
C GLY A 53 -16.12 6.24 -2.27
N GLN A 54 -15.75 6.41 -3.55
CA GLN A 54 -15.82 5.34 -4.56
C GLN A 54 -14.84 4.20 -4.24
N VAL A 55 -13.57 4.50 -3.95
CA VAL A 55 -12.57 3.50 -3.58
C VAL A 55 -12.97 2.78 -2.29
N ARG A 56 -13.47 3.50 -1.29
CA ARG A 56 -13.94 2.91 -0.04
C ARG A 56 -15.05 1.87 -0.28
N ARG A 57 -16.01 2.16 -1.16
CA ARG A 57 -17.06 1.20 -1.53
C ARG A 57 -16.48 -0.06 -2.18
N ARG A 58 -15.54 0.08 -3.12
CA ARG A 58 -14.86 -1.06 -3.75
C ARG A 58 -14.12 -1.93 -2.73
N ILE A 59 -13.44 -1.31 -1.76
CA ILE A 59 -12.78 -2.05 -0.67
C ILE A 59 -13.81 -2.80 0.19
N VAL A 60 -14.92 -2.16 0.56
CA VAL A 60 -16.00 -2.81 1.33
C VAL A 60 -16.61 -3.98 0.58
N GLU A 61 -16.85 -3.83 -0.73
CA GLU A 61 -17.36 -4.90 -1.60
C GLU A 61 -16.38 -6.07 -1.71
N ALA A 62 -15.10 -5.81 -1.93
CA ALA A 62 -14.07 -6.84 -1.96
C ALA A 62 -13.97 -7.58 -0.62
N MET A 63 -14.06 -6.85 0.49
CA MET A 63 -14.04 -7.42 1.84
C MET A 63 -15.24 -8.33 2.13
N ALA A 64 -16.41 -8.10 1.53
CA ALA A 64 -17.59 -8.92 1.76
C ALA A 64 -17.40 -10.40 1.34
N GLY A 65 -16.51 -10.67 0.39
CA GLY A 65 -16.16 -12.01 -0.08
C GLY A 65 -14.77 -12.50 0.32
N ALA A 66 -14.06 -11.77 1.20
CA ALA A 66 -12.69 -12.09 1.57
C ALA A 66 -12.60 -13.32 2.48
N SER A 67 -11.81 -14.32 2.09
CA SER A 67 -11.45 -15.45 2.96
C SER A 67 -10.27 -15.10 3.87
N ASP A 68 -9.38 -14.22 3.38
CA ASP A 68 -8.12 -13.86 4.01
C ASP A 68 -7.91 -12.36 3.95
N VAL A 69 -7.43 -11.78 5.05
CA VAL A 69 -7.12 -10.35 5.13
C VAL A 69 -5.73 -10.19 5.72
N VAL A 70 -4.89 -9.45 5.01
CA VAL A 70 -3.52 -9.17 5.43
C VAL A 70 -3.43 -7.72 5.90
N LEU A 71 -2.84 -7.50 7.08
CA LEU A 71 -2.52 -6.19 7.63
C LEU A 71 -1.00 -6.07 7.82
N SER A 72 -0.35 -5.42 6.86
CA SER A 72 1.11 -5.24 6.85
C SER A 72 1.61 -4.33 7.97
N HIS A 73 0.79 -3.34 8.37
CA HIS A 73 0.99 -2.43 9.49
C HIS A 73 -0.32 -1.67 9.80
N TYR A 74 -0.28 -0.69 10.71
CA TYR A 74 -1.47 -0.09 11.32
C TYR A 74 -1.63 1.41 11.02
N HIS A 75 -1.30 1.84 9.80
CA HIS A 75 -1.67 3.17 9.29
C HIS A 75 -3.09 3.17 8.71
N GLY A 76 -3.77 4.32 8.77
CA GLY A 76 -5.21 4.41 8.45
C GLY A 76 -5.55 4.20 6.98
N ASP A 77 -4.57 4.37 6.11
CA ASP A 77 -4.56 4.06 4.69
C ASP A 77 -4.25 2.58 4.38
N HIS A 78 -3.92 1.76 5.39
CA HIS A 78 -3.63 0.32 5.24
C HIS A 78 -4.57 -0.59 6.03
N MET A 79 -5.40 -0.06 6.92
CA MET A 79 -6.33 -0.89 7.71
C MET A 79 -7.68 -0.22 7.97
N PRO A 80 -8.75 -1.00 8.16
CA PRO A 80 -10.01 -0.51 8.73
C PRO A 80 -9.81 -0.13 10.20
N LEU A 81 -10.18 1.09 10.58
CA LEU A 81 -9.97 1.61 11.94
C LEU A 81 -11.20 1.39 12.84
N ALA A 82 -10.98 1.09 14.12
CA ALA A 82 -12.06 1.01 15.11
C ALA A 82 -12.74 2.39 15.32
N SER A 83 -11.95 3.47 15.25
CA SER A 83 -12.43 4.86 15.30
C SER A 83 -11.82 5.63 14.12
N PRO A 84 -12.47 5.59 12.94
CA PRO A 84 -11.96 6.24 11.73
C PRO A 84 -12.23 7.75 11.73
N GLY A 85 -11.33 8.52 11.12
CA GLY A 85 -11.66 9.87 10.64
C GLY A 85 -12.64 9.85 9.46
N PRO A 86 -13.14 11.02 9.01
CA PRO A 86 -14.18 11.13 7.98
C PRO A 86 -13.77 10.47 6.65
N HIS A 87 -12.49 10.62 6.29
CA HIS A 87 -11.94 10.11 5.04
C HIS A 87 -11.28 8.74 5.17
N GLN A 88 -11.47 8.04 6.30
CA GLN A 88 -10.90 6.72 6.56
C GLN A 88 -11.94 5.60 6.54
N LEU A 89 -11.49 4.36 6.29
CA LEU A 89 -12.35 3.18 6.39
C LEU A 89 -12.51 2.76 7.85
N GLY A 90 -13.77 2.57 8.27
CA GLY A 90 -14.09 2.05 9.61
C GLY A 90 -14.26 0.53 9.62
N ALA A 91 -13.79 -0.13 10.68
CA ALA A 91 -13.97 -1.56 10.88
C ALA A 91 -15.44 -1.98 10.94
N ALA A 92 -16.35 -1.09 11.37
CA ALA A 92 -17.79 -1.32 11.33
C ALA A 92 -18.37 -1.43 9.91
N GLN A 93 -17.71 -0.85 8.90
CA GLN A 93 -18.13 -0.91 7.50
C GLN A 93 -17.72 -2.23 6.82
N VAL A 94 -16.87 -3.04 7.46
CA VAL A 94 -16.34 -4.30 6.92
C VAL A 94 -16.59 -5.47 7.90
N PRO A 95 -17.85 -5.87 8.11
CA PRO A 95 -18.19 -6.91 9.08
C PRO A 95 -17.51 -8.26 8.81
N ALA A 96 -17.21 -8.56 7.55
CA ALA A 96 -16.48 -9.76 7.12
C ALA A 96 -15.11 -9.91 7.79
N LEU A 97 -14.49 -8.81 8.24
CA LEU A 97 -13.21 -8.84 8.97
C LEU A 97 -13.26 -9.69 10.25
N ARG A 98 -14.44 -9.88 10.85
CA ARG A 98 -14.62 -10.77 12.01
C ARG A 98 -14.46 -12.25 11.66
N GLN A 99 -14.86 -12.63 10.45
CA GLN A 99 -14.94 -14.02 9.99
C GLN A 99 -13.71 -14.44 9.17
N ALA A 100 -13.10 -13.50 8.44
CA ALA A 100 -11.91 -13.77 7.64
C ALA A 100 -10.74 -14.28 8.50
N ARG A 101 -9.84 -15.03 7.86
CA ARG A 101 -8.52 -15.34 8.42
C ARG A 101 -7.67 -14.07 8.37
N LEU A 102 -7.07 -13.71 9.49
CA LEU A 102 -6.26 -12.50 9.60
C LEU A 102 -4.78 -12.88 9.57
N TRP A 103 -4.01 -12.14 8.79
CA TRP A 103 -2.56 -12.25 8.68
C TRP A 103 -1.93 -10.91 9.01
N CYS A 104 -1.43 -10.76 10.23
CA CYS A 104 -1.14 -9.44 10.77
C CYS A 104 0.32 -9.31 11.18
N LYS A 105 0.90 -8.13 10.96
CA LYS A 105 2.17 -7.75 11.57
C LYS A 105 2.08 -7.80 13.10
N GLY A 106 3.11 -8.33 13.75
CA GLY A 106 3.27 -8.36 15.20
C GLY A 106 3.35 -6.99 15.88
N PRO A 107 3.26 -6.95 17.22
CA PRO A 107 3.31 -5.72 18.00
C PRO A 107 4.72 -5.10 18.10
N GLN A 108 5.77 -5.86 17.77
CA GLN A 108 7.14 -5.41 17.87
C GLN A 108 7.49 -4.38 16.78
N GLY A 109 8.26 -3.35 17.16
CA GLY A 109 8.67 -2.30 16.23
C GLY A 109 7.54 -1.37 15.77
N LEU A 110 6.34 -1.45 16.37
CA LEU A 110 5.24 -0.52 16.10
C LEU A 110 5.47 0.84 16.78
N SER A 111 5.10 1.92 16.09
CA SER A 111 4.93 3.22 16.71
C SER A 111 3.82 3.18 17.77
N ASN A 112 3.80 4.15 18.68
CA ASN A 112 2.75 4.23 19.72
C ASN A 112 1.35 4.34 19.13
N LEU A 113 1.19 5.05 18.00
CA LEU A 113 -0.09 5.15 17.31
C LEU A 113 -0.51 3.81 16.70
N SER A 114 0.40 3.13 16.02
CA SER A 114 0.15 1.82 15.41
C SER A 114 -0.18 0.76 16.45
N ARG A 115 0.50 0.76 17.61
CA ARG A 115 0.18 -0.13 18.74
C ARG A 115 -1.25 0.08 19.23
N ARG A 116 -1.64 1.34 19.50
CA ARG A 116 -3.01 1.68 19.93
C ARG A 116 -4.06 1.26 18.89
N ARG A 117 -3.77 1.43 17.60
CA ARG A 117 -4.68 1.00 16.53
C ARG A 117 -4.83 -0.51 16.45
N ARG A 118 -3.72 -1.27 16.61
CA ARG A 118 -3.74 -2.74 16.70
C ARG A 118 -4.61 -3.21 17.87
N GLU A 119 -4.40 -2.63 19.06
CA GLU A 119 -5.18 -2.91 20.27
C GLU A 119 -6.67 -2.57 20.08
N SER A 120 -6.96 -1.38 19.55
CA SER A 120 -8.33 -0.92 19.31
C SER A 120 -9.08 -1.82 18.32
N LEU A 121 -8.40 -2.27 17.25
CA LEU A 121 -9.00 -3.21 16.30
C LEU A 121 -9.26 -4.57 16.94
N SER A 122 -8.28 -5.10 17.69
CA SER A 122 -8.45 -6.37 18.42
C SER A 122 -9.65 -6.32 19.36
N GLN A 123 -9.78 -5.23 20.13
CA GLN A 123 -10.93 -5.00 21.02
C GLN A 123 -12.25 -4.90 20.24
N PHE A 124 -12.29 -4.16 19.14
CA PHE A 124 -13.47 -4.02 18.30
C PHE A 124 -13.94 -5.35 17.69
N LEU A 125 -13.00 -6.21 17.30
CA LEU A 125 -13.29 -7.52 16.73
C LEU A 125 -13.60 -8.58 17.81
N GLY A 126 -13.25 -8.33 19.07
CA GLY A 126 -13.38 -9.30 20.17
C GLY A 126 -12.46 -10.51 20.01
N ARG A 127 -11.33 -10.35 19.31
CA ARG A 127 -10.34 -11.42 19.08
C ARG A 127 -8.93 -10.88 18.99
N GLU A 128 -7.96 -11.69 19.37
CA GLU A 128 -6.56 -11.36 19.21
C GLU A 128 -6.18 -11.31 17.72
N LEU A 129 -5.32 -10.36 17.37
CA LEU A 129 -4.71 -10.32 16.04
C LEU A 129 -3.45 -11.19 16.08
N PRO A 130 -3.28 -12.15 15.15
CA PRO A 130 -2.09 -12.98 15.14
C PRO A 130 -0.81 -12.15 14.88
N ASP A 131 0.33 -12.74 15.17
CA ASP A 131 1.64 -12.27 14.72
C ASP A 131 2.14 -13.25 13.67
N CYS A 132 2.21 -12.79 12.42
CA CYS A 132 2.59 -13.63 11.30
C CYS A 132 4.04 -13.39 10.83
N GLU A 133 4.79 -12.50 11.50
CA GLU A 133 6.13 -12.12 11.05
C GLU A 133 7.08 -13.33 10.99
N GLY A 134 7.71 -13.53 9.84
CA GLY A 134 8.64 -14.63 9.58
C GLY A 134 7.99 -16.00 9.34
N LEU A 135 6.65 -16.12 9.37
CA LEU A 135 5.96 -17.39 9.17
C LEU A 135 5.78 -17.74 7.68
N THR A 136 5.69 -19.04 7.40
CA THR A 136 5.24 -19.59 6.12
C THR A 136 4.04 -20.49 6.38
N LEU A 137 2.89 -20.16 5.79
CA LEU A 137 1.60 -20.79 6.09
C LEU A 137 0.80 -20.94 4.78
N GLY A 138 0.75 -22.17 4.26
CA GLY A 138 0.11 -22.46 2.97
C GLY A 138 0.76 -21.68 1.83
N ILE A 139 -0.03 -20.89 1.11
CA ILE A 139 0.44 -20.03 0.01
C ILE A 139 1.17 -18.76 0.47
N PHE A 140 1.12 -18.46 1.77
CA PHE A 140 1.68 -17.24 2.33
C PHE A 140 3.09 -17.44 2.89
N LYS A 141 3.94 -16.45 2.66
CA LYS A 141 5.20 -16.28 3.38
C LYS A 141 5.34 -14.83 3.78
N PHE A 142 5.64 -14.58 5.05
CA PHE A 142 5.74 -13.23 5.60
C PHE A 142 7.18 -12.91 5.95
N SER A 143 7.57 -11.64 5.80
CA SER A 143 8.89 -11.20 6.26
C SER A 143 8.94 -11.13 7.77
N SER A 144 10.15 -11.13 8.33
CA SER A 144 10.35 -10.51 9.65
C SER A 144 10.05 -9.01 9.57
N SER A 145 10.05 -8.36 10.72
CA SER A 145 9.88 -6.91 10.83
C SER A 145 10.93 -6.17 10.01
N VAL A 146 10.48 -5.37 9.03
CA VAL A 146 11.36 -4.54 8.17
C VAL A 146 11.05 -3.06 8.35
N SER A 147 12.02 -2.20 8.04
CA SER A 147 11.86 -0.75 8.23
C SER A 147 10.71 -0.20 7.40
N HIS A 148 9.88 0.64 8.01
CA HIS A 148 8.86 1.42 7.32
C HIS A 148 9.52 2.66 6.68
N GLY A 149 10.33 2.43 5.64
CA GLY A 149 11.14 3.47 5.00
C GLY A 149 12.30 3.97 5.86
N SER A 150 12.51 5.29 5.90
CA SER A 150 13.53 5.91 6.75
C SER A 150 13.23 5.69 8.24
N SER A 151 14.26 5.71 9.09
CA SER A 151 14.13 5.39 10.52
C SER A 151 13.07 6.23 11.27
N GLY A 152 12.40 5.61 12.25
CA GLY A 152 11.50 6.28 13.20
C GLY A 152 9.99 6.16 12.93
N LEU A 153 9.57 5.64 11.78
CA LEU A 153 8.14 5.44 11.43
C LEU A 153 7.57 4.11 11.95
N GLY A 154 8.43 3.28 12.53
CA GLY A 154 8.10 1.91 12.92
C GLY A 154 8.53 0.92 11.85
N THR A 155 7.80 -0.18 11.76
CA THR A 155 8.13 -1.31 10.89
C THR A 155 6.89 -1.84 10.19
N VAL A 156 7.10 -2.56 9.10
CA VAL A 156 6.05 -3.24 8.32
C VAL A 156 6.38 -4.73 8.15
N MET A 157 5.38 -5.50 7.72
CA MET A 157 5.51 -6.91 7.34
C MET A 157 5.19 -7.05 5.85
N MET A 158 6.16 -7.50 5.07
CA MET A 158 5.97 -7.82 3.66
C MET A 158 5.28 -9.18 3.53
N THR A 159 4.48 -9.34 2.48
CA THR A 159 3.71 -10.55 2.22
C THR A 159 4.03 -11.10 0.85
N ARG A 160 4.44 -12.37 0.79
CA ARG A 160 4.55 -13.16 -0.44
C ARG A 160 3.38 -14.11 -0.53
N ILE A 161 2.75 -14.15 -1.70
CA ILE A 161 1.69 -15.08 -2.05
C ILE A 161 2.18 -15.90 -3.24
N GLN A 162 2.10 -17.23 -3.15
CA GLN A 162 2.41 -18.13 -4.26
C GLN A 162 1.23 -19.03 -4.58
N ASP A 163 0.70 -18.92 -5.80
CA ASP A 163 -0.41 -19.74 -6.29
C ASP A 163 -0.17 -20.16 -7.73
N ALA A 164 -0.41 -21.44 -8.04
CA ALA A 164 -0.22 -22.03 -9.38
C ALA A 164 1.15 -21.73 -10.04
N GLY A 165 2.21 -21.55 -9.25
CA GLY A 165 3.56 -21.24 -9.73
C GLY A 165 3.87 -19.75 -9.87
N GLU A 166 2.87 -18.87 -9.82
CA GLU A 166 3.04 -17.42 -9.83
C GLU A 166 3.30 -16.88 -8.42
N VAL A 167 4.17 -15.88 -8.31
CA VAL A 167 4.59 -15.26 -7.05
C VAL A 167 4.32 -13.76 -7.08
N MET A 168 3.45 -13.30 -6.18
CA MET A 168 3.25 -11.89 -5.88
C MET A 168 3.90 -11.53 -4.55
N VAL A 169 4.58 -10.38 -4.49
CA VAL A 169 5.05 -9.79 -3.24
C VAL A 169 4.42 -8.42 -3.04
N HIS A 170 3.62 -8.28 -1.98
CA HIS A 170 3.17 -7.00 -1.45
C HIS A 170 4.15 -6.56 -0.36
N ALA A 171 4.98 -5.58 -0.68
CA ALA A 171 6.03 -5.08 0.19
C ALA A 171 5.58 -3.90 1.07
N SER A 172 4.34 -3.43 0.93
CA SER A 172 3.80 -2.29 1.68
C SER A 172 4.75 -1.08 1.65
N ASP A 173 4.90 -0.40 2.79
CA ASP A 173 5.57 0.89 2.91
C ASP A 173 7.07 0.81 3.25
N ILE A 174 7.80 -0.10 2.60
CA ILE A 174 9.26 -0.15 2.73
C ILE A 174 9.98 1.03 2.04
N GLN A 175 9.28 1.76 1.16
CA GLN A 175 9.76 2.95 0.45
C GLN A 175 11.03 2.74 -0.39
N LEU A 176 11.44 1.48 -0.59
CA LEU A 176 12.70 1.05 -1.22
C LEU A 176 13.97 1.57 -0.53
N LEU A 177 13.87 2.00 0.73
CA LEU A 177 14.99 2.58 1.48
C LEU A 177 15.80 1.54 2.26
N ASP A 178 15.27 0.31 2.43
CA ASP A 178 15.95 -0.77 3.13
C ASP A 178 16.45 -1.85 2.16
N ARG A 179 17.77 -1.88 1.92
CA ARG A 179 18.40 -2.84 1.00
C ARG A 179 18.24 -4.31 1.44
N PRO A 180 18.36 -4.67 2.73
CA PRO A 180 18.01 -6.00 3.21
C PRO A 180 16.58 -6.45 2.86
N ALA A 181 15.57 -5.61 3.08
CA ALA A 181 14.19 -5.91 2.66
C ALA A 181 14.08 -6.14 1.15
N VAL A 182 14.71 -5.28 0.34
CA VAL A 182 14.72 -5.43 -1.13
C VAL A 182 15.40 -6.73 -1.56
N ARG A 183 16.50 -7.14 -0.90
CA ARG A 183 17.13 -8.45 -1.16
C ARG A 183 16.20 -9.60 -0.83
N GLN A 184 15.50 -9.53 0.29
CA GLN A 184 14.52 -10.55 0.66
C GLN A 184 13.40 -10.68 -0.38
N ILE A 185 12.92 -9.57 -0.94
CA ILE A 185 11.96 -9.59 -2.05
C ILE A 185 12.55 -10.34 -3.25
N ILE A 186 13.80 -10.05 -3.63
CA ILE A 186 14.48 -10.74 -4.74
C ILE A 186 14.63 -12.24 -4.47
N ASP A 187 15.01 -12.62 -3.25
CA ASP A 187 15.18 -14.02 -2.82
C ASP A 187 13.85 -14.80 -2.84
N TRP A 188 12.72 -14.09 -2.78
CA TRP A 188 11.39 -14.67 -2.93
C TRP A 188 11.00 -14.96 -4.38
N GLN A 189 11.83 -14.56 -5.35
CA GLN A 189 11.67 -14.77 -6.79
C GLN A 189 10.26 -14.37 -7.29
N PRO A 190 9.91 -13.08 -7.21
CA PRO A 190 8.57 -12.60 -7.54
C PRO A 190 8.38 -12.47 -9.05
N ASP A 191 7.17 -12.75 -9.53
CA ASP A 191 6.71 -12.32 -10.85
C ASP A 191 6.19 -10.88 -10.79
N LEU A 192 5.44 -10.55 -9.73
CA LEU A 192 4.92 -9.22 -9.45
C LEU A 192 5.36 -8.71 -8.08
N VAL A 193 5.82 -7.46 -8.03
CA VAL A 193 6.05 -6.73 -6.78
C VAL A 193 5.12 -5.53 -6.71
N VAL A 194 4.47 -5.31 -5.56
CA VAL A 194 3.71 -4.10 -5.25
C VAL A 194 4.32 -3.44 -4.02
N SER A 195 4.76 -2.19 -4.14
CA SER A 195 5.41 -1.48 -3.03
C SER A 195 5.13 0.02 -3.08
N SER A 196 5.26 0.67 -1.93
CA SER A 196 5.43 2.12 -1.90
C SER A 196 6.78 2.52 -2.52
N GLY A 197 6.84 3.69 -3.13
CA GLY A 197 8.13 4.29 -3.51
C GLY A 197 8.66 5.24 -2.43
N PRO A 198 9.81 5.88 -2.66
CA PRO A 198 10.36 6.88 -1.74
C PRO A 198 9.44 8.12 -1.67
N PRO A 199 9.20 8.70 -0.47
CA PRO A 199 8.35 9.88 -0.31
C PRO A 199 9.09 11.16 -0.73
N LEU A 200 9.36 11.34 -2.03
CA LEU A 200 10.20 12.43 -2.56
C LEU A 200 9.68 13.84 -2.21
N HIS A 201 8.37 13.97 -1.99
CA HIS A 201 7.75 15.22 -1.54
C HIS A 201 8.20 15.68 -0.14
N LEU A 202 8.81 14.80 0.65
CA LEU A 202 9.30 15.13 1.99
C LEU A 202 10.76 15.60 1.91
N GLN A 203 11.02 16.80 2.43
CA GLN A 203 12.38 17.36 2.58
C GLN A 203 13.34 16.51 3.45
N ARG A 204 12.85 15.42 4.06
CA ARG A 204 13.66 14.52 4.88
C ARG A 204 14.42 13.46 4.09
N ILE A 205 14.07 13.23 2.81
CA ILE A 205 14.77 12.25 1.98
C ILE A 205 16.02 12.90 1.40
N SER A 206 17.19 12.41 1.82
CA SER A 206 18.47 12.84 1.28
C SER A 206 18.65 12.39 -0.18
N SER A 207 19.51 13.09 -0.93
CA SER A 207 19.88 12.65 -2.30
C SER A 207 20.41 11.22 -2.33
N ARG A 208 21.13 10.81 -1.27
CA ARG A 208 21.65 9.45 -1.12
C ARG A 208 20.54 8.41 -0.92
N GLU A 209 19.51 8.73 -0.15
CA GLU A 209 18.34 7.86 0.03
C GLU A 209 17.51 7.75 -1.26
N SER A 210 17.34 8.85 -1.99
CA SER A 210 16.69 8.84 -3.31
C SER A 210 17.47 7.97 -4.31
N GLU A 211 18.80 8.08 -4.34
CA GLU A 211 19.66 7.23 -5.17
C GLU A 211 19.63 5.76 -4.74
N LEU A 212 19.57 5.48 -3.43
CA LEU A 212 19.41 4.12 -2.91
C LEU A 212 18.08 3.51 -3.37
N ALA A 213 16.97 4.24 -3.21
CA ALA A 213 15.65 3.80 -3.66
C ALA A 213 15.63 3.55 -5.17
N TRP A 214 16.25 4.43 -5.96
CA TRP A 214 16.38 4.28 -7.40
C TRP A 214 17.11 2.99 -7.77
N ASN A 215 18.27 2.75 -7.16
CA ASN A 215 19.07 1.55 -7.44
C ASN A 215 18.36 0.27 -6.98
N ASN A 216 17.64 0.33 -5.85
CA ASN A 216 16.84 -0.79 -5.38
C ASN A 216 15.66 -1.09 -6.32
N ALA A 217 14.98 -0.06 -6.84
CA ALA A 217 13.94 -0.22 -7.86
C ALA A 217 14.48 -0.92 -9.12
N LEU A 218 15.66 -0.50 -9.60
CA LEU A 218 16.33 -1.16 -10.73
C LEU A 218 16.70 -2.62 -10.44
N CYS A 219 17.10 -2.95 -9.20
CA CYS A 219 17.33 -4.33 -8.80
C CYS A 219 16.04 -5.15 -8.84
N LEU A 220 14.92 -4.62 -8.34
CA LEU A 220 13.62 -5.30 -8.39
C LEU A 220 13.18 -5.55 -9.84
N ALA A 221 13.31 -4.57 -10.72
CA ALA A 221 12.93 -4.69 -12.13
C ALA A 221 13.76 -5.69 -12.94
N ARG A 222 14.92 -6.12 -12.43
CA ARG A 222 15.72 -7.21 -13.01
C ARG A 222 15.29 -8.58 -12.51
N SER A 223 14.62 -8.65 -11.37
CA SER A 223 14.26 -9.88 -10.68
C SER A 223 12.78 -10.23 -10.79
N ALA A 224 11.94 -9.27 -11.21
CA ALA A 224 10.51 -9.44 -11.38
C ALA A 224 10.07 -9.03 -12.79
N ALA A 225 9.00 -9.65 -13.30
CA ALA A 225 8.42 -9.27 -14.58
C ALA A 225 7.78 -7.88 -14.51
N THR A 226 7.09 -7.60 -13.39
CA THR A 226 6.42 -6.32 -13.15
C THR A 226 6.69 -5.82 -11.73
N VAL A 227 6.96 -4.52 -11.60
CA VAL A 227 7.11 -3.83 -10.32
C VAL A 227 6.19 -2.62 -10.29
N ILE A 228 5.24 -2.63 -9.37
CA ILE A 228 4.30 -1.54 -9.14
C ILE A 228 4.82 -0.68 -8.00
N LEU A 229 5.16 0.58 -8.30
CA LEU A 229 5.56 1.59 -7.33
C LEU A 229 4.52 2.71 -7.31
N ASP A 230 3.90 2.95 -6.16
CA ASP A 230 2.79 3.90 -6.08
C ASP A 230 2.81 4.72 -4.80
N HIS A 231 2.33 4.13 -3.70
CA HIS A 231 2.14 4.76 -2.41
C HIS A 231 3.35 5.58 -1.94
N HIS A 232 3.11 6.74 -1.29
CA HIS A 232 4.09 7.80 -0.97
C HIS A 232 4.77 8.51 -2.15
N LEU A 233 5.18 7.78 -3.19
CA LEU A 233 5.91 8.32 -4.34
C LEU A 233 5.00 9.26 -5.16
N LEU A 234 3.82 8.80 -5.52
CA LEU A 234 2.89 9.55 -6.37
C LEU A 234 2.08 10.61 -5.63
N ARG A 235 2.52 10.95 -4.42
CA ARG A 235 2.07 12.12 -3.69
C ARG A 235 2.61 13.40 -4.31
N SER A 236 3.60 13.39 -5.21
CA SER A 236 4.09 14.60 -5.89
C SER A 236 4.36 14.40 -7.37
N GLN A 237 4.41 15.51 -8.11
CA GLN A 237 4.84 15.54 -9.52
C GLN A 237 6.30 15.11 -9.69
N GLU A 238 7.15 15.38 -8.69
CA GLU A 238 8.52 14.87 -8.68
C GLU A 238 8.52 13.33 -8.65
N GLY A 239 7.65 12.73 -7.85
CA GLY A 239 7.49 11.27 -7.80
C GLY A 239 6.95 10.68 -9.08
N GLU A 240 5.99 11.34 -9.74
CA GLU A 240 5.50 10.96 -11.06
C GLU A 240 6.63 10.97 -12.10
N ALA A 241 7.37 12.08 -12.21
CA ALA A 241 8.51 12.18 -13.12
C ALA A 241 9.63 11.18 -12.78
N TRP A 242 9.81 10.86 -11.50
CA TRP A 242 10.77 9.85 -11.05
C TRP A 242 10.34 8.45 -11.49
N LEU A 243 9.06 8.11 -11.39
CA LEU A 243 8.50 6.86 -11.86
C LEU A 243 8.64 6.71 -13.38
N ASP A 244 8.29 7.75 -14.15
CA ASP A 244 8.34 7.70 -15.61
C ASP A 244 9.74 7.44 -16.15
N ARG A 245 10.75 8.11 -15.57
CA ARG A 245 12.16 7.83 -15.93
C ARG A 245 12.59 6.40 -15.58
N LEU A 246 12.07 5.82 -14.50
CA LEU A 246 12.35 4.42 -14.16
C LEU A 246 11.65 3.46 -15.10
N SER A 247 10.40 3.75 -15.47
CA SER A 247 9.64 2.97 -16.43
C SER A 247 10.38 2.90 -17.77
N GLU A 248 10.81 4.05 -18.30
CA GLU A 248 11.61 4.13 -19.53
C GLU A 248 12.91 3.32 -19.42
N LYS A 249 13.64 3.48 -18.31
CA LYS A 249 14.92 2.79 -18.09
C LYS A 249 14.79 1.27 -17.92
N THR A 250 13.59 0.76 -17.66
CA THR A 250 13.32 -0.66 -17.39
C THR A 250 12.46 -1.32 -18.45
N ASP A 251 12.27 -0.67 -19.59
CA ASP A 251 11.42 -1.12 -20.71
C ASP A 251 9.96 -1.36 -20.26
N GLY A 252 9.43 -0.48 -19.41
CA GLY A 252 8.06 -0.55 -18.91
C GLY A 252 7.81 -1.55 -17.78
N ARG A 253 8.84 -2.23 -17.26
CA ARG A 253 8.68 -3.18 -16.14
C ARG A 253 8.27 -2.50 -14.83
N ILE A 254 8.69 -1.26 -14.61
CA ILE A 254 8.25 -0.44 -13.47
C ILE A 254 7.09 0.46 -13.90
N MET A 255 6.00 0.45 -13.12
CA MET A 255 4.80 1.25 -13.40
C MET A 255 4.04 1.59 -12.11
N CYS A 256 2.98 2.41 -12.19
CA CYS A 256 2.08 2.64 -11.06
C CYS A 256 0.85 1.71 -11.09
N ALA A 257 0.03 1.78 -10.05
CA ALA A 257 -1.17 0.95 -9.95
C ALA A 257 -2.18 1.26 -11.06
N SER A 258 -2.40 2.53 -11.40
CA SER A 258 -3.33 2.89 -12.47
C SER A 258 -2.87 2.39 -13.84
N ASP A 259 -1.56 2.46 -14.15
CA ASP A 259 -0.99 1.91 -15.38
C ASP A 259 -1.20 0.39 -15.46
N PHE A 260 -0.91 -0.33 -14.38
CA PHE A 260 -1.13 -1.78 -14.28
C PHE A 260 -2.61 -2.15 -14.47
N MET A 261 -3.51 -1.34 -13.93
CA MET A 261 -4.96 -1.53 -14.07
C MET A 261 -5.52 -1.02 -15.40
N GLY A 262 -4.69 -0.46 -16.30
CA GLY A 262 -5.12 0.11 -17.58
C GLY A 262 -6.02 1.34 -17.44
N ARG A 263 -5.81 2.16 -16.39
CA ARG A 263 -6.61 3.35 -16.08
C ARG A 263 -5.77 4.62 -16.17
N PRO A 264 -6.40 5.77 -16.47
CA PRO A 264 -5.71 7.06 -16.35
C PRO A 264 -5.23 7.30 -14.91
N ARG A 265 -4.02 7.86 -14.80
CA ARG A 265 -3.46 8.31 -13.51
C ARG A 265 -4.32 9.44 -12.95
N LEU A 266 -4.73 9.29 -11.70
CA LEU A 266 -5.52 10.29 -10.96
C LEU A 266 -4.72 10.73 -9.74
N LEU A 267 -3.66 11.53 -9.92
CA LEU A 267 -2.76 11.94 -8.82
C LEU A 267 -3.35 13.08 -7.97
N LEU A 268 -4.60 12.94 -7.51
CA LEU A 268 -5.37 14.02 -6.90
C LEU A 268 -4.71 14.65 -5.68
N GLU A 269 -3.86 13.89 -4.97
CA GLU A 269 -3.09 14.44 -3.86
C GLU A 269 -1.93 15.33 -4.33
N ALA A 270 -1.20 14.91 -5.36
CA ALA A 270 -0.14 15.72 -5.98
C ALA A 270 -0.69 16.97 -6.68
N TRP A 271 -1.96 16.93 -7.07
CA TRP A 271 -2.63 18.02 -7.77
C TRP A 271 -3.50 18.89 -6.85
N ARG A 272 -3.47 18.70 -5.52
CA ARG A 272 -4.41 19.37 -4.60
C ARG A 272 -4.44 20.89 -4.80
N GLU A 273 -3.29 21.56 -4.81
CA GLU A 273 -3.23 23.01 -5.06
C GLU A 273 -3.85 23.40 -6.41
N ARG A 274 -3.56 22.64 -7.47
CA ARG A 274 -4.11 22.88 -8.82
C ARG A 274 -5.63 22.71 -8.86
N LEU A 275 -6.18 21.73 -8.14
CA LEU A 275 -7.63 21.53 -8.04
C LEU A 275 -8.34 22.75 -7.44
N TYR A 276 -7.73 23.42 -6.47
CA TYR A 276 -8.27 24.66 -5.90
C TYR A 276 -8.09 25.88 -6.83
N MET A 277 -6.99 25.94 -7.59
CA MET A 277 -6.73 27.03 -8.54
C MET A 277 -7.60 26.95 -9.81
N SER A 278 -8.08 25.77 -10.17
CA SER A 278 -8.89 25.55 -11.38
C SER A 278 -9.92 24.45 -11.16
N PRO A 279 -11.15 24.81 -10.72
CA PRO A 279 -12.23 23.86 -10.46
C PRO A 279 -12.68 23.05 -11.68
N SER A 280 -12.32 23.51 -12.89
CA SER A 280 -12.70 22.96 -14.19
C SER A 280 -11.58 22.15 -14.87
N MET A 281 -10.64 21.58 -14.12
CA MET A 281 -9.72 20.61 -14.73
C MET A 281 -10.50 19.36 -15.17
N ASP A 282 -10.83 19.31 -16.46
CA ASP A 282 -11.19 18.07 -17.16
C ASP A 282 -9.95 17.16 -17.14
N LEU A 283 -9.90 16.30 -16.12
CA LEU A 283 -8.93 15.21 -15.94
C LEU A 283 -9.63 13.90 -16.19
#